data_AF-A0A943CZ49-F1
#
_entry.id   AF-A0A943CZ49-F1
#
_cell.length_a   1.000
_cell.length_b   1.000
_cell.length_c   1.000
_cell.angle_alpha   90.00
_cell.angle_beta   90.00
_cell.angle_gamma   90.00
#
_symmetry.space_group_name_H-M   'P 1'
#
loop_
_entity.id
_entity.type
_entity.pdbx_description
1 polymer ?
#
loop_
_entity_poly.entity_id
_entity_poly.type
_entity_poly.pdbx_seq_one_letter_code
_entity_poly.pdbx_strand_id
1 'polypeptide(L)' 'MYKVIDYIIRPKYNNWEGAIIEDQNTGERYITNGVYKWEAREERLKTCVVVEKINTNEFMSRWNNFQGYCKLELK' A
#
# COMPACT_ATOMS: atom_id res chain seq x y z
N MET A 1 -10.58 -4.27 8.92
CA MET A 1 -9.67 -5.33 8.43
C MET A 1 -9.26 -4.95 7.01
N TYR A 2 -8.01 -5.15 6.59
CA TYR A 2 -7.57 -4.76 5.25
C TYR A 2 -7.54 -5.96 4.31
N LYS A 3 -8.01 -5.76 3.08
CA LYS A 3 -7.92 -6.73 1.98
C LYS A 3 -7.01 -6.17 0.88
N VAL A 4 -6.09 -6.98 0.38
CA VAL A 4 -5.32 -6.64 -0.84
C VAL A 4 -6.23 -6.79 -2.05
N ILE A 5 -6.26 -5.75 -2.89
CA ILE A 5 -7.04 -5.69 -4.13
C ILE A 5 -6.15 -5.96 -5.33
N ASP A 6 -5.05 -5.23 -5.43
CA ASP A 6 -4.11 -5.29 -6.55
C ASP A 6 -2.68 -5.06 -6.06
N TYR A 7 -1.69 -5.45 -6.87
CA TYR A 7 -0.29 -5.12 -6.66
C TYR A 7 0.14 -3.99 -7.57
N ILE A 8 1.06 -3.15 -7.09
CA ILE A 8 1.53 -1.98 -7.83
C ILE A 8 3.05 -1.83 -7.71
N ILE A 9 3.66 -1.25 -8.75
CA ILE A 9 5.04 -0.76 -8.71
C ILE A 9 5.08 0.74 -8.98
N ARG A 10 6.19 1.39 -8.65
CA ARG A 10 6.46 2.77 -9.04
C ARG A 10 7.68 2.81 -9.94
N PRO A 11 7.52 2.93 -11.28
CA PRO A 11 8.65 2.86 -12.22
C PRO A 11 9.75 3.90 -11.95
N LYS A 12 9.39 5.06 -11.36
CA LYS A 12 10.35 6.10 -10.98
C LYS A 12 11.31 5.68 -9.85
N TYR A 13 10.94 4.68 -9.05
CA TYR A 13 11.71 4.21 -7.91
C TYR A 13 12.08 2.75 -8.14
N ASN A 14 13.35 2.51 -8.47
CA ASN A 14 13.86 1.16 -8.63
C ASN A 14 13.55 0.34 -7.37
N ASN A 15 12.93 -0.82 -7.56
CA ASN A 15 12.56 -1.77 -6.50
C ASN A 15 11.48 -1.28 -5.53
N TRP A 16 10.67 -0.28 -5.90
CA TRP A 16 9.48 0.05 -5.13
C TRP A 16 8.30 -0.82 -5.58
N GLU A 17 7.84 -1.65 -4.66
CA GLU A 17 6.67 -2.52 -4.81
C GLU A 17 5.67 -2.24 -3.69
N GLY A 18 4.40 -2.41 -4.00
CA GLY A 18 3.31 -2.14 -3.09
C GLY A 18 2.00 -2.82 -3.48
N ALA A 19 0.95 -2.48 -2.75
CA ALA A 19 -0.39 -2.99 -2.97
C ALA A 19 -1.42 -1.87 -2.85
N ILE A 20 -2.54 -2.04 -3.57
CA ILE A 20 -3.79 -1.37 -3.30
C ILE A 20 -4.52 -2.23 -2.26
N ILE A 21 -4.88 -1.62 -1.13
CA ILE A 21 -5.63 -2.27 -0.06
C ILE A 21 -6.97 -1.56 0.15
N GLU A 22 -7.97 -2.30 0.56
CA GLU A 22 -9.29 -1.79 0.92
C GLU A 22 -9.56 -2.05 2.40
N ASP A 23 -10.00 -1.02 3.13
CA ASP A 23 -10.53 -1.19 4.48
C ASP A 23 -11.94 -1.77 4.38
N GLN A 24 -12.11 -3.02 4.81
CA GLN A 24 -13.39 -3.72 4.69
C GLN A 24 -14.49 -3.14 5.60
N ASN A 25 -14.13 -2.29 6.58
CA ASN A 25 -15.11 -1.65 7.45
C ASN A 25 -15.68 -0.37 6.82
N THR A 26 -14.89 0.35 6.01
CA THR A 26 -15.27 1.65 5.43
C THR A 26 -15.41 1.63 3.90
N GLY A 27 -14.87 0.60 3.23
CA GLY A 27 -14.77 0.52 1.77
C GLY A 27 -13.67 1.41 1.17
N GLU A 28 -12.92 2.13 1.99
CA GLU A 28 -11.90 3.06 1.51
C GLU A 28 -10.66 2.33 1.00
N ARG A 29 -10.10 2.83 -0.11
CA ARG A 29 -8.91 2.26 -0.75
C ARG A 29 -7.67 3.08 -0.47
N TYR A 30 -6.56 2.39 -0.28
CA TYR A 30 -5.27 2.96 0.05
C TYR A 30 -4.17 2.28 -0.76
N ILE A 31 -3.07 3.00 -1.00
CA ILE A 31 -1.83 2.40 -1.46
C ILE A 31 -0.89 2.17 -0.29
N THR A 32 -0.07 1.12 -0.38
CA THR A 32 0.94 0.80 0.63
C THR A 32 2.15 0.14 -0.02
N ASN A 33 3.34 0.30 0.56
CA ASN A 33 4.55 -0.43 0.20
C ASN A 33 4.91 -1.54 1.21
N GLY A 34 3.94 -1.97 1.99
CA GLY A 34 4.18 -2.89 3.09
C GLY A 34 4.47 -2.21 4.43
N VAL A 35 4.68 -0.89 4.53
CA VAL A 35 5.09 -0.28 5.83
C VAL A 35 4.02 0.66 6.41
N TYR A 36 3.06 1.18 5.62
CA TYR A 36 2.01 2.09 6.12
C TYR A 36 0.83 2.32 5.13
N LYS A 37 -0.27 2.98 5.55
CA LYS A 37 -1.26 3.62 4.64
C LYS A 37 -0.62 4.87 4.02
N TRP A 38 -0.22 4.86 2.76
CA TRP A 38 0.61 5.92 2.15
C TRP A 38 -0.15 7.16 1.65
N GLU A 39 -1.22 7.56 2.34
CA GLU A 39 -2.18 8.62 1.98
C GLU A 39 -3.24 8.22 0.93
N ALA A 40 -4.45 8.75 1.10
CA ALA A 40 -5.45 8.85 0.05
C ALA A 40 -5.09 10.04 -0.87
N ARG A 41 -4.23 9.83 -1.87
CA ARG A 41 -3.96 10.85 -2.90
C ARG A 41 -4.02 10.23 -4.29
N GLU A 42 -5.00 10.67 -5.08
CA GLU A 42 -5.16 10.31 -6.50
C GLU A 42 -3.87 10.55 -7.30
N GLU A 43 -3.09 11.59 -6.98
CA GLU A 43 -1.88 11.91 -7.72
C GLU A 43 -0.77 10.86 -7.60
N ARG A 44 -0.66 10.17 -6.45
CA ARG A 44 0.34 9.11 -6.30
C ARG A 44 0.00 7.89 -7.14
N LEU A 45 -1.29 7.55 -7.25
CA LEU A 45 -1.76 6.47 -8.11
C LEU A 45 -1.39 6.71 -9.58
N LYS A 46 -1.40 7.97 -10.06
CA LYS A 46 -0.98 8.32 -11.44
C LYS A 46 0.45 7.88 -11.77
N THR A 47 1.31 7.71 -10.77
CA THR A 47 2.70 7.27 -10.94
C THR A 47 2.91 5.78 -10.68
N CYS A 48 1.85 5.07 -10.30
CA CYS A 48 1.88 3.65 -10.02
C CYS A 48 1.40 2.87 -11.24
N VAL A 49 1.94 1.67 -11.42
CA VAL A 49 1.50 0.73 -12.46
C VAL A 49 1.01 -0.52 -11.75
N VAL A 50 -0.20 -0.97 -12.09
CA VAL A 50 -0.74 -2.24 -11.60
C VAL A 50 0.04 -3.39 -12.24
N VAL A 51 0.44 -4.34 -11.43
CA VAL A 51 1.20 -5.51 -11.85
C VAL A 51 0.53 -6.78 -11.35
N GLU A 52 0.77 -7.87 -12.06
CA GLU A 52 0.20 -9.18 -11.72
C GLU A 52 0.75 -9.73 -10.39
N LYS A 53 2.03 -9.43 -10.08
CA LYS A 53 2.70 -9.89 -8.87
C LYS A 53 3.83 -8.97 -8.43
N ILE A 54 4.15 -9.04 -7.14
CA ILE A 54 5.32 -8.43 -6.49
C ILE A 54 6.05 -9.51 -5.67
N ASN A 55 7.19 -9.17 -5.06
CA ASN A 55 7.81 -10.02 -4.05
C ASN A 55 6.97 -10.05 -2.76
N THR A 56 6.00 -10.98 -2.71
CA THR A 56 5.05 -11.11 -1.60
C THR A 56 5.73 -11.41 -0.27
N ASN A 57 6.84 -12.16 -0.25
CA ASN A 57 7.59 -12.44 0.98
C ASN A 57 8.19 -11.16 1.58
N GLU A 58 8.82 -10.34 0.75
CA GLU A 58 9.40 -9.07 1.19
C GLU A 58 8.32 -8.05 1.55
N PHE A 59 7.22 -8.03 0.80
CA PHE A 59 6.04 -7.22 1.12
C PHE A 59 5.45 -7.59 2.49
N MET A 60 5.17 -8.87 2.73
CA MET A 60 4.61 -9.35 3.99
C MET A 60 5.61 -9.19 5.15
N SER A 61 6.91 -9.35 4.90
CA SER A 61 7.94 -9.05 5.90
C SER A 61 7.90 -7.59 6.34
N ARG A 62 7.82 -6.65 5.39
CA ARG A 62 7.64 -5.21 5.68
C ARG A 62 6.35 -4.95 6.46
N TRP A 63 5.26 -5.62 6.07
CA TRP A 63 3.93 -5.50 6.68
C TRP A 63 3.89 -6.00 8.12
N ASN A 64 4.49 -7.16 8.37
CA ASN A 64 4.48 -7.81 9.68
C ASN A 64 5.51 -7.21 10.65
N ASN A 65 6.58 -6.60 10.14
CA ASN A 65 7.57 -5.92 10.99
C ASN A 65 7.05 -4.60 11.58
N PHE A 66 5.88 -4.11 11.18
CA PHE A 66 5.36 -2.83 11.61
C PHE A 66 4.28 -2.98 12.70
N GLN A 67 4.68 -2.78 13.97
CA GLN A 67 3.78 -2.68 15.14
C GLN A 67 3.38 -1.22 15.49
N GLY A 68 3.61 -0.25 14.59
CA GLY A 68 3.38 1.16 14.86
C GLY A 68 1.92 1.58 14.65
N TYR A 69 1.15 1.73 15.72
CA TYR A 69 -0.07 2.53 15.69
C TYR A 69 0.31 3.98 15.29
N CYS A 70 0.03 4.38 14.05
CA CYS A 70 -0.14 5.80 13.75
C CYS A 70 -1.63 6.04 13.54
N LYS A 71 -2.23 6.68 14.53
CA LYS A 71 -3.53 7.32 14.38
C LYS A 71 -3.27 8.57 13.55
N LEU A 72 -3.62 8.55 12.27
CA LEU A 72 -3.62 9.77 11.46
C LEU A 72 -4.73 10.67 12.01
N GLU A 73 -4.35 11.63 12.86
CA GLU A 73 -5.22 12.75 13.20
C GLU A 73 -5.31 13.66 11.96
N LEU A 74 -6.46 13.62 11.29
CA LEU A 74 -6.82 14.60 10.27
C LEU A 74 -7.10 15.93 10.98
N LYS A 75 -6.32 16.96 10.66
CA LYS A 75 -6.66 18.37 10.94
C LYS A 75 -7.42 18.95 9.77
#